data_AF-D6V2B3-F1
#
_entry.id   AF-D6V2B3-F1
#
_cell.length_a   1.000
_cell.length_b   1.000
_cell.length_c   1.000
_cell.angle_alpha   90.00
_cell.angle_beta   90.00
_cell.angle_gamma   90.00
#
_symmetry.space_group_name_H-M   'P 1'
#
loop_
_entity.id
_entity.type
_entity.pdbx_description
1 polymer ?
#
loop_
_entity_poly.entity_id
_entity_poly.type
_entity_poly.pdbx_seq_one_letter_code
_entity_poly.pdbx_strand_id
1 'polypeptide(L)'
;MLCIAPQKRGRSASILCIKHVVISALMETTKKDLSVSARSYARNAIVLGLLSAVGPFAIDMYLPALPSIAADLKASTAATQMTLMAFFMAFGVCQLIYGPLSDVVGRKPPLYAGLTLFIVGSIGCAFAPSVEWLIAARVVQGIGAAAGMVIPRAIIRDLHTGNEATRLMSLVMLVFSVSPILAPVTGSALIVPFGWRAVFVAVTIAAVLAFALILVFLPETRLHHQRLEANVRSVLRGFGHLLADPRFLGLTFIGGFGMASFFAFLASSSFIYIGHYGLTPTQYSFGFSINAFGFIGASQFAATLGRRFGLSRVVMTAAAIYTFFALLLLGVTLAGVDSLAVLIALLFMSFAFLGLVIPTTMVLTLEEHGPIAGIASSLAGTLQMVAGGAVIALASLFFDGHPLPMVAIIAACACCALCLSLVTLRRDALAPQPAE
;
A
#
# COMPACT_ATOMS: atom_id res chain seq x y z
N MET A 1 -33.31 30.56 -46.65
CA MET A 1 -33.88 30.81 -47.99
C MET A 1 -35.36 30.42 -47.92
N LEU A 2 -36.23 31.40 -48.21
CA LEU A 2 -37.70 31.47 -48.14
C LEU A 2 -38.55 30.27 -47.69
N CYS A 3 -39.38 30.55 -46.67
CA CYS A 3 -40.65 29.87 -46.38
C CYS A 3 -41.68 30.16 -47.49
N ILE A 4 -42.29 29.10 -48.04
CA ILE A 4 -43.63 29.14 -48.64
C ILE A 4 -44.42 28.00 -47.99
N ALA A 5 -45.51 28.36 -47.31
CA ALA A 5 -46.50 27.40 -46.79
C ALA A 5 -47.66 27.28 -47.79
N PRO A 6 -48.35 26.13 -47.81
CA PRO A 6 -49.79 26.21 -47.70
C PRO A 6 -50.37 25.27 -46.61
N GLN A 7 -51.09 25.94 -45.72
CA GLN A 7 -52.32 25.56 -45.01
C GLN A 7 -52.85 24.10 -45.02
N LYS A 8 -53.32 23.71 -43.83
CA LYS A 8 -54.32 22.66 -43.49
C LYS A 8 -53.83 21.22 -43.27
N ARG A 9 -52.94 21.03 -42.27
CA ARG A 9 -52.84 19.84 -41.38
C ARG A 9 -51.85 20.11 -40.23
N GLY A 10 -51.99 21.24 -39.53
CA GLY A 10 -50.85 21.84 -38.80
C GLY A 10 -50.65 21.49 -37.32
N ARG A 11 -51.70 21.24 -36.53
CA ARG A 11 -51.53 21.17 -35.06
C ARG A 11 -50.82 19.91 -34.57
N SER A 12 -50.96 18.78 -35.27
CA SER A 12 -50.32 17.52 -34.86
C SER A 12 -48.84 17.45 -35.28
N ALA A 13 -48.48 18.03 -36.44
CA ALA A 13 -47.12 18.03 -36.96
C ALA A 13 -46.17 18.94 -36.16
N SER A 14 -46.66 20.11 -35.70
CA SER A 14 -45.86 21.03 -34.86
C SER A 14 -45.55 20.45 -33.48
N ILE A 15 -46.48 19.72 -32.87
CA ILE A 15 -46.26 19.07 -31.56
C ILE A 15 -45.27 17.90 -31.69
N LEU A 16 -45.33 17.14 -32.80
CA LEU A 16 -44.40 16.04 -33.07
C LEU A 16 -42.97 16.53 -33.33
N CYS A 17 -42.82 17.67 -34.02
CA CYS A 17 -41.53 18.31 -34.28
C CYS A 17 -40.91 18.89 -33.00
N ILE A 18 -41.70 19.56 -32.15
CA ILE A 18 -41.24 20.06 -30.84
C ILE A 18 -40.82 18.91 -29.93
N LYS A 19 -41.58 17.81 -29.88
CA LYS A 19 -41.19 16.61 -29.12
C LYS A 19 -39.87 16.02 -29.61
N HIS A 20 -39.65 15.93 -30.92
CA HIS A 20 -38.38 15.42 -31.47
C HIS A 20 -37.18 16.32 -31.14
N VAL A 21 -37.34 17.64 -31.23
CA VAL A 21 -36.25 18.58 -30.91
C VAL A 21 -35.93 18.57 -29.41
N VAL A 22 -36.94 18.49 -28.54
CA VAL A 22 -36.74 18.41 -27.08
C VAL A 22 -36.11 17.08 -26.68
N ILE A 23 -36.56 15.95 -27.26
CA ILE A 23 -35.96 14.63 -26.99
C ILE A 23 -34.52 14.56 -27.53
N SER A 24 -34.26 15.09 -28.73
CA SER A 24 -32.91 15.20 -29.29
C SER A 24 -32.00 16.03 -28.40
N ALA A 25 -32.45 17.22 -27.98
CA ALA A 25 -31.69 18.10 -27.11
C ALA A 25 -31.44 17.45 -25.74
N LEU A 26 -32.46 16.81 -25.14
CA LEU A 26 -32.32 16.06 -23.89
C LEU A 26 -31.32 14.91 -24.03
N MET A 27 -31.43 14.09 -25.08
CA MET A 27 -30.49 13.00 -25.36
C MET A 27 -29.07 13.51 -25.61
N GLU A 28 -28.90 14.66 -26.25
CA GLU A 28 -27.61 15.28 -26.50
C GLU A 28 -26.99 15.87 -25.23
N THR A 29 -27.78 16.51 -24.35
CA THR A 29 -27.33 16.89 -22.99
C THR A 29 -26.96 15.68 -22.16
N THR A 30 -27.78 14.62 -22.11
CA THR A 30 -27.48 13.40 -21.35
C THR A 30 -26.22 12.72 -21.87
N LYS A 31 -26.03 12.65 -23.19
CA LYS A 31 -24.82 12.08 -23.82
C LYS A 31 -23.58 12.93 -23.54
N LYS A 32 -23.72 14.26 -23.53
CA LYS A 32 -22.65 15.20 -23.18
C LYS A 32 -22.27 15.06 -21.70
N ASP A 33 -23.24 14.98 -20.80
CA ASP A 33 -23.04 14.81 -19.36
C ASP A 33 -22.40 13.46 -19.02
N LEU A 34 -22.84 12.37 -19.66
CA LEU A 34 -22.15 11.07 -19.56
C LEU A 34 -20.71 11.14 -20.08
N SER A 35 -20.45 11.86 -21.20
CA SER A 35 -19.10 11.98 -21.77
C SER A 35 -18.15 12.86 -20.94
N VAL A 36 -18.69 13.83 -20.20
CA VAL A 36 -17.95 14.73 -19.30
C VAL A 36 -17.65 13.99 -17.99
N SER A 37 -18.63 13.25 -17.46
CA SER A 37 -18.44 12.37 -16.29
C SER A 37 -17.38 11.30 -16.55
N ALA A 38 -17.45 10.59 -17.69
CA ALA A 38 -16.47 9.58 -18.06
C ALA A 38 -15.04 10.13 -18.22
N ARG A 39 -14.89 11.34 -18.79
CA ARG A 39 -13.58 12.02 -18.90
C ARG A 39 -13.03 12.48 -17.55
N SER A 40 -13.90 12.98 -16.66
CA SER A 40 -13.50 13.36 -15.30
C SER A 40 -13.04 12.14 -14.49
N TYR A 41 -13.77 11.03 -14.59
CA TYR A 41 -13.44 9.76 -13.94
C TYR A 41 -12.09 9.20 -14.42
N ALA A 42 -11.89 9.08 -15.74
CA ALA A 42 -10.65 8.55 -16.31
C ALA A 42 -9.43 9.40 -15.91
N ARG A 43 -9.58 10.73 -15.91
CA ARG A 43 -8.56 11.66 -15.43
C ARG A 43 -8.24 11.43 -13.96
N ASN A 44 -9.25 11.34 -13.10
CA ASN A 44 -9.05 11.10 -11.67
C ASN A 44 -8.37 9.74 -11.43
N ALA A 45 -8.74 8.69 -12.17
CA ALA A 45 -8.10 7.39 -12.10
C ALA A 45 -6.60 7.45 -12.44
N ILE A 46 -6.22 8.15 -13.52
CA ILE A 46 -4.82 8.31 -13.91
C ILE A 46 -4.03 9.08 -12.84
N VAL A 47 -4.54 10.22 -12.39
CA VAL A 47 -3.87 11.08 -11.41
C VAL A 47 -3.68 10.34 -10.09
N LEU A 48 -4.75 9.72 -9.57
CA LEU A 48 -4.73 9.03 -8.29
C LEU A 48 -3.94 7.72 -8.35
N GLY A 49 -4.02 7.01 -9.48
CA GLY A 49 -3.22 5.81 -9.73
C GLY A 49 -1.73 6.11 -9.76
N LEU A 50 -1.30 7.12 -10.53
CA LEU A 50 0.11 7.51 -10.60
C LEU A 50 0.61 7.99 -9.23
N LEU A 51 -0.16 8.84 -8.55
CA LEU A 51 0.17 9.33 -7.22
C LEU A 51 0.35 8.19 -6.21
N SER A 52 -0.50 7.17 -6.29
CA SER A 52 -0.44 6.00 -5.40
C SER A 52 0.73 5.06 -5.74
N ALA A 53 1.29 5.13 -6.95
CA ALA A 53 2.44 4.33 -7.37
C ALA A 53 3.77 4.85 -6.83
N VAL A 54 3.90 6.17 -6.61
CA VAL A 54 5.17 6.84 -6.28
C VAL A 54 5.85 6.24 -5.03
N GLY A 55 5.09 6.05 -3.96
CA GLY A 55 5.62 5.51 -2.70
C GLY A 55 6.07 4.04 -2.81
N PRO A 56 5.17 3.11 -3.20
CA PRO A 56 5.50 1.69 -3.36
C PRO A 56 6.67 1.42 -4.31
N PHE A 57 6.71 2.08 -5.47
CA PHE A 57 7.81 1.91 -6.41
C PHE A 57 9.15 2.39 -5.83
N ALA A 58 9.15 3.44 -5.00
CA ALA A 58 10.37 3.91 -4.31
C ALA A 58 10.85 3.02 -3.16
N ILE A 59 10.03 2.07 -2.72
CA ILE A 59 10.45 1.01 -1.80
C ILE A 59 11.01 -0.17 -2.62
N ASP A 60 10.24 -0.63 -3.61
CA ASP A 60 10.45 -1.93 -4.24
C ASP A 60 11.51 -1.90 -5.36
N MET A 61 11.61 -0.81 -6.13
CA MET A 61 12.67 -0.64 -7.14
C MET A 61 14.07 -0.53 -6.51
N TYR A 62 14.13 -0.17 -5.23
CA TYR A 62 15.35 0.04 -4.47
C TYR A 62 15.97 -1.28 -3.99
N LEU A 63 15.17 -2.32 -3.78
CA LEU A 63 15.62 -3.57 -3.15
C LEU A 63 16.76 -4.29 -3.90
N PRO A 64 16.76 -4.41 -5.25
CA PRO A 64 17.85 -5.07 -5.97
C PRO A 64 19.19 -4.31 -5.88
N ALA A 65 19.16 -3.03 -5.51
CA ALA A 65 20.35 -2.19 -5.37
C ALA A 65 20.99 -2.25 -3.98
N LEU A 66 20.33 -2.83 -2.98
CA LEU A 66 20.83 -2.82 -1.59
C LEU A 66 22.29 -3.31 -1.46
N PRO A 67 22.72 -4.42 -2.09
CA PRO A 67 24.11 -4.84 -2.03
C PRO A 67 25.09 -3.86 -2.71
N SER A 68 24.69 -3.27 -3.85
CA SER A 68 25.56 -2.32 -4.55
C SER A 68 25.66 -0.97 -3.85
N ILE A 69 24.60 -0.54 -3.15
CA ILE A 69 24.61 0.62 -2.25
C ILE A 69 25.57 0.39 -1.09
N ALA A 70 25.48 -0.78 -0.44
CA ALA A 70 26.38 -1.13 0.67
C ALA A 70 27.85 -1.08 0.23
N ALA A 71 28.16 -1.62 -0.95
CA ALA A 71 29.51 -1.59 -1.52
C ALA A 71 29.97 -0.16 -1.88
N ASP A 72 29.14 0.61 -2.61
CA ASP A 72 29.48 1.96 -3.10
C ASP A 72 29.69 2.95 -1.95
N LEU A 73 28.85 2.88 -0.91
CA LEU A 73 28.93 3.74 0.27
C LEU A 73 29.84 3.17 1.38
N LYS A 74 30.49 2.02 1.15
CA LYS A 74 31.32 1.31 2.13
C LYS A 74 30.61 1.10 3.47
N ALA A 75 29.32 0.76 3.40
CA ALA A 75 28.44 0.62 4.55
C ALA A 75 28.24 -0.84 4.93
N SER A 76 27.97 -1.10 6.21
CA SER A 76 27.54 -2.43 6.63
C SER A 76 26.15 -2.77 6.07
N THR A 77 25.84 -4.06 6.01
CA THR A 77 24.50 -4.55 5.66
C THR A 77 23.44 -3.99 6.60
N ALA A 78 23.72 -3.99 7.92
CA ALA A 78 22.86 -3.41 8.92
C ALA A 78 22.61 -1.91 8.69
N ALA A 79 23.66 -1.12 8.39
CA ALA A 79 23.50 0.30 8.08
C ALA A 79 22.67 0.53 6.81
N THR A 80 22.84 -0.34 5.82
CA THR A 80 22.05 -0.27 4.59
C THR A 80 20.59 -0.68 4.84
N GLN A 81 20.32 -1.66 5.69
CA GLN A 81 18.95 -2.04 6.11
C GLN A 81 18.25 -0.94 6.91
N MET A 82 19.00 -0.14 7.68
CA MET A 82 18.45 1.04 8.37
C MET A 82 17.80 2.05 7.41
N THR A 83 18.19 2.09 6.14
CA THR A 83 17.55 2.95 5.12
C THR A 83 16.08 2.58 4.85
N LEU A 84 15.75 1.28 4.89
CA LEU A 84 14.38 0.78 4.75
C LEU A 84 13.61 1.00 6.04
N MET A 85 14.23 0.67 7.18
CA MET A 85 13.67 0.89 8.50
C MET A 85 13.27 2.35 8.69
N ALA A 86 14.20 3.28 8.46
CA ALA A 86 13.99 4.72 8.65
C ALA A 86 12.88 5.25 7.74
N PHE A 87 12.82 4.79 6.49
CA PHE A 87 11.73 5.11 5.58
C PHE A 87 10.37 4.62 6.12
N PHE A 88 10.26 3.34 6.51
CA PHE A 88 9.00 2.78 7.01
C PHE A 88 8.54 3.40 8.33
N MET A 89 9.47 3.69 9.24
CA MET A 89 9.18 4.39 10.49
C MET A 89 8.64 5.79 10.24
N ALA A 90 9.32 6.57 9.40
CA ALA A 90 8.88 7.91 9.02
C ALA A 90 7.52 7.88 8.30
N PHE A 91 7.38 6.97 7.33
CA PHE A 91 6.16 6.74 6.57
C PHE A 91 4.99 6.38 7.50
N GLY A 92 5.17 5.40 8.39
CA GLY A 92 4.16 4.94 9.34
C GLY A 92 3.69 6.05 10.27
N VAL A 93 4.61 6.70 10.98
CA VAL A 93 4.28 7.76 11.94
C VAL A 93 3.54 8.92 11.27
N CYS A 94 3.95 9.31 10.06
CA CYS A 94 3.31 10.41 9.36
C CYS A 94 1.90 10.08 8.84
N GLN A 95 1.50 8.80 8.71
CA GLN A 95 0.12 8.46 8.36
C GLN A 95 -0.90 8.97 9.39
N LEU A 96 -0.54 9.01 10.68
CA LEU A 96 -1.38 9.59 11.75
C LEU A 96 -1.64 11.08 11.55
N ILE A 97 -0.72 11.78 10.90
CA ILE A 97 -0.75 13.23 10.75
C ILE A 97 -1.52 13.61 9.48
N TYR A 98 -1.18 13.00 8.34
CA TYR A 98 -1.71 13.42 7.05
C TYR A 98 -3.23 13.30 6.92
N GLY A 99 -3.84 12.28 7.52
CA GLY A 99 -5.30 12.10 7.50
C GLY A 99 -6.03 13.29 8.12
N PRO A 100 -5.92 13.49 9.45
CA PRO A 100 -6.55 14.60 10.17
C PRO A 100 -6.13 15.97 9.63
N LEU A 101 -4.86 16.15 9.28
CA LEU A 101 -4.37 17.41 8.71
C LEU A 101 -5.12 17.74 7.41
N SER A 102 -5.30 16.77 6.52
CA SER A 102 -6.02 16.98 5.25
C SER A 102 -7.51 17.24 5.42
N ASP A 103 -8.13 16.77 6.50
CA ASP A 103 -9.53 17.08 6.82
C ASP A 103 -9.72 18.52 7.33
N VAL A 104 -8.69 19.09 7.97
CA VAL A 104 -8.71 20.45 8.54
C VAL A 104 -8.29 21.52 7.52
N VAL A 105 -7.15 21.34 6.83
CA VAL A 105 -6.59 22.41 5.97
C VAL A 105 -7.02 22.29 4.51
N GLY A 106 -7.63 21.15 4.12
CA GLY A 106 -7.91 20.79 2.73
C GLY A 106 -7.00 19.66 2.23
N ARG A 107 -7.34 19.03 1.09
CA ARG A 107 -6.57 17.90 0.56
C ARG A 107 -5.28 18.34 -0.12
N LYS A 108 -5.29 19.46 -0.86
CA LYS A 108 -4.16 19.86 -1.71
C LYS A 108 -2.93 20.34 -0.94
N PRO A 109 -3.05 21.21 0.09
CA PRO A 109 -1.86 21.70 0.80
C PRO A 109 -0.97 20.59 1.41
N PRO A 110 -1.50 19.62 2.17
CA PRO A 110 -0.67 18.55 2.72
C PRO A 110 -0.16 17.60 1.63
N LEU A 111 -0.89 17.44 0.53
CA LEU A 111 -0.44 16.64 -0.60
C LEU A 111 0.75 17.28 -1.33
N TYR A 112 0.73 18.60 -1.53
CA TYR A 112 1.86 19.34 -2.09
C TYR A 112 3.07 19.35 -1.16
N ALA A 113 2.87 19.55 0.14
CA ALA A 113 3.94 19.47 1.12
C ALA A 113 4.58 18.06 1.10
N GLY A 114 3.78 17.01 1.14
CA GLY A 114 4.26 15.63 1.11
C GLY A 114 5.01 15.29 -0.17
N LEU A 115 4.47 15.62 -1.35
CA LEU A 115 5.18 15.37 -2.61
C LEU A 115 6.46 16.18 -2.74
N THR A 116 6.49 17.42 -2.27
CA THR A 116 7.71 18.24 -2.25
C THR A 116 8.77 17.58 -1.38
N LEU A 117 8.41 17.14 -0.17
CA LEU A 117 9.32 16.40 0.72
C LEU A 117 9.79 15.09 0.07
N PHE A 118 8.90 14.37 -0.62
CA PHE A 118 9.28 13.16 -1.33
C PHE A 118 10.30 13.45 -2.44
N ILE A 119 10.09 14.49 -3.25
CA ILE A 119 11.00 14.91 -4.31
C ILE A 119 12.36 15.30 -3.72
N VAL A 120 12.37 16.15 -2.69
CA VAL A 120 13.59 16.59 -2.00
C VAL A 120 14.34 15.41 -1.40
N GLY A 121 13.65 14.50 -0.71
CA GLY A 121 14.22 13.28 -0.17
C GLY A 121 14.78 12.36 -1.26
N SER A 122 14.08 12.22 -2.38
CA SER A 122 14.54 11.42 -3.54
C SER A 122 15.81 11.99 -4.17
N ILE A 123 15.87 13.32 -4.37
CA ILE A 123 17.07 14.01 -4.83
C ILE A 123 18.21 13.82 -3.83
N GLY A 124 17.93 13.99 -2.53
CA GLY A 124 18.89 13.75 -1.45
C GLY A 124 19.46 12.33 -1.48
N CYS A 125 18.63 11.33 -1.76
CA CYS A 125 19.06 9.93 -1.91
C CYS A 125 19.95 9.74 -3.15
N ALA A 126 19.58 10.34 -4.29
CA ALA A 126 20.36 10.23 -5.53
C ALA A 126 21.76 10.84 -5.39
N PHE A 127 21.92 11.90 -4.60
CA PHE A 127 23.20 12.56 -4.35
C PHE A 127 23.90 12.10 -3.06
N ALA A 128 23.46 11.00 -2.44
CA ALA A 128 24.01 10.59 -1.15
C ALA A 128 25.51 10.23 -1.27
N PRO A 129 26.38 10.86 -0.46
CA PRO A 129 27.81 10.54 -0.40
C PRO A 129 28.15 9.50 0.66
N SER A 130 27.25 9.25 1.63
CA SER A 130 27.41 8.25 2.70
C SER A 130 26.08 7.59 3.06
N VAL A 131 26.12 6.50 3.82
CA VAL A 131 24.91 5.77 4.23
C VAL A 131 24.07 6.54 5.24
N GLU A 132 24.69 7.32 6.14
CA GLU A 132 23.99 8.16 7.10
C GLU A 132 23.19 9.26 6.39
N TRP A 133 23.78 9.85 5.35
CA TRP A 133 23.08 10.79 4.48
C TRP A 133 21.89 10.11 3.79
N LEU A 134 22.09 8.91 3.24
CA LEU A 134 21.03 8.16 2.60
C LEU A 134 19.90 7.83 3.59
N ILE A 135 20.21 7.43 4.82
CA ILE A 135 19.23 7.20 5.89
C ILE A 135 18.43 8.48 6.16
N ALA A 136 19.09 9.62 6.35
CA ALA A 136 18.42 10.89 6.59
C ALA A 136 17.51 11.31 5.42
N ALA A 137 18.01 11.17 4.19
CA ALA A 137 17.22 11.45 2.99
C ALA A 137 16.01 10.50 2.85
N ARG A 138 16.16 9.23 3.25
CA ARG A 138 15.08 8.24 3.30
C ARG A 138 14.02 8.55 4.34
N VAL A 139 14.39 9.14 5.49
CA VAL A 139 13.42 9.68 6.45
C VAL A 139 12.57 10.75 5.78
N VAL A 140 13.19 11.75 5.15
CA VAL A 140 12.48 12.84 4.45
C VAL A 140 11.58 12.28 3.33
N GLN A 141 12.09 11.32 2.55
CA GLN A 141 11.33 10.66 1.50
C GLN A 141 10.12 9.87 2.06
N GLY A 142 10.29 9.18 3.19
CA GLY A 142 9.22 8.45 3.88
C GLY A 142 8.11 9.35 4.41
N ILE A 143 8.48 10.50 5.00
CA ILE A 143 7.52 11.55 5.41
C ILE A 143 6.70 12.00 4.20
N GLY A 144 7.34 12.21 3.05
CA GLY A 144 6.63 12.61 1.84
C GLY A 144 5.72 11.52 1.27
N ALA A 145 6.18 10.27 1.28
CA ALA A 145 5.45 9.12 0.73
C ALA A 145 4.11 8.86 1.45
N ALA A 146 4.02 9.14 2.75
CA ALA A 146 2.81 8.93 3.53
C ALA A 146 1.61 9.76 3.01
N ALA A 147 1.85 10.96 2.49
CA ALA A 147 0.82 11.79 1.89
C ALA A 147 0.17 11.09 0.68
N GLY A 148 1.00 10.49 -0.18
CA GLY A 148 0.57 9.75 -1.37
C GLY A 148 -0.18 8.44 -1.06
N MET A 149 -0.09 7.92 0.16
CA MET A 149 -0.86 6.73 0.57
C MET A 149 -2.20 7.09 1.22
N VAL A 150 -2.25 8.16 2.02
CA VAL A 150 -3.43 8.50 2.83
C VAL A 150 -4.41 9.38 2.06
N ILE A 151 -3.91 10.46 1.44
CA ILE A 151 -4.76 11.51 0.88
C ILE A 151 -5.55 11.07 -0.37
N PRO A 152 -5.01 10.24 -1.29
CA PRO A 152 -5.78 9.77 -2.47
C PRO A 152 -7.07 9.05 -2.10
N ARG A 153 -7.04 8.25 -1.02
CA ARG A 153 -8.23 7.55 -0.53
C ARG A 153 -9.29 8.55 -0.04
N ALA A 154 -8.86 9.59 0.65
CA ALA A 154 -9.77 10.65 1.09
C ALA A 154 -10.36 11.45 -0.09
N ILE A 155 -9.54 11.77 -1.10
CA ILE A 155 -9.99 12.45 -2.34
C ILE A 155 -11.05 11.63 -3.08
N ILE A 156 -10.86 10.31 -3.23
CA ILE A 156 -11.84 9.44 -3.89
C ILE A 156 -13.18 9.49 -3.15
N ARG A 157 -13.16 9.43 -1.82
CA ARG A 157 -14.35 9.52 -0.96
C ARG A 157 -15.05 10.88 -1.07
N ASP A 158 -14.29 11.96 -1.26
CA ASP A 158 -14.85 13.30 -1.45
C ASP A 158 -15.48 13.48 -2.84
N LEU A 159 -14.91 12.86 -3.89
CA LEU A 159 -15.30 13.11 -5.30
C LEU A 159 -16.30 12.11 -5.87
N HIS A 160 -16.30 10.86 -5.41
CA HIS A 160 -17.13 9.80 -6.00
C HIS A 160 -17.83 9.01 -4.90
N THR A 161 -18.98 8.43 -5.22
CA THR A 161 -19.74 7.54 -4.34
C THR A 161 -20.11 6.24 -5.06
N GLY A 162 -20.58 5.25 -4.30
CA GLY A 162 -21.05 3.97 -4.85
C GLY A 162 -20.00 3.25 -5.70
N ASN A 163 -20.41 2.76 -6.87
CA ASN A 163 -19.59 1.92 -7.73
C ASN A 163 -18.34 2.63 -8.28
N GLU A 164 -18.41 3.94 -8.53
CA GLU A 164 -17.26 4.70 -9.03
C GLU A 164 -16.16 4.83 -7.96
N ALA A 165 -16.55 5.15 -6.73
CA ALA A 165 -15.63 5.18 -5.60
C ALA A 165 -14.96 3.83 -5.37
N THR A 166 -15.76 2.75 -5.41
CA THR A 166 -15.25 1.38 -5.27
C THR A 166 -14.23 1.04 -6.35
N ARG A 167 -14.49 1.37 -7.62
CA ARG A 167 -13.55 1.11 -8.72
C ARG A 167 -12.25 1.89 -8.57
N LEU A 168 -12.30 3.17 -8.17
CA LEU A 168 -11.10 3.97 -7.93
C LEU A 168 -10.30 3.45 -6.72
N MET A 169 -10.98 3.05 -5.65
CA MET A 169 -10.36 2.38 -4.51
C MET A 169 -9.66 1.10 -4.94
N SER A 170 -10.34 0.25 -5.72
CA SER A 170 -9.74 -0.96 -6.27
C SER A 170 -8.53 -0.68 -7.16
N LEU A 171 -8.55 0.40 -7.95
CA LEU A 171 -7.41 0.81 -8.76
C LEU A 171 -6.20 1.22 -7.89
N VAL A 172 -6.43 2.06 -6.87
CA VAL A 172 -5.38 2.46 -5.92
C VAL A 172 -4.79 1.25 -5.21
N MET A 173 -5.65 0.33 -4.75
CA MET A 173 -5.20 -0.92 -4.12
C MET A 173 -4.46 -1.82 -5.10
N LEU A 174 -4.92 -1.93 -6.34
CA LEU A 174 -4.23 -2.72 -7.38
C LEU A 174 -2.83 -2.19 -7.66
N VAL A 175 -2.64 -0.87 -7.74
CA VAL A 175 -1.32 -0.26 -7.92
C VAL A 175 -0.38 -0.64 -6.79
N PHE A 176 -0.86 -0.57 -5.54
CA PHE A 176 -0.08 -1.00 -4.37
C PHE A 176 0.23 -2.49 -4.42
N SER A 177 -0.75 -3.32 -4.77
CA SER A 177 -0.63 -4.77 -4.83
C SER A 177 0.32 -5.25 -5.93
N VAL A 178 0.34 -4.59 -7.07
CA VAL A 178 1.17 -5.01 -8.21
C VAL A 178 2.61 -4.46 -8.09
N SER A 179 2.84 -3.41 -7.30
CA SER A 179 4.16 -2.81 -7.12
C SER A 179 5.24 -3.83 -6.73
N PRO A 180 5.09 -4.67 -5.69
CA PRO A 180 6.13 -5.63 -5.31
C PRO A 180 6.49 -6.66 -6.40
N ILE A 181 5.62 -6.85 -7.39
CA ILE A 181 5.85 -7.77 -8.52
C ILE A 181 6.61 -7.07 -9.65
N LEU A 182 6.23 -5.83 -10.01
CA LEU A 182 6.78 -5.12 -11.18
C LEU A 182 7.94 -4.19 -10.83
N ALA A 183 7.93 -3.59 -9.65
CA ALA A 183 8.87 -2.56 -9.26
C ALA A 183 10.32 -3.10 -9.14
N PRO A 184 10.60 -4.28 -8.57
CA PRO A 184 11.98 -4.80 -8.55
C PRO A 184 12.54 -5.05 -9.96
N VAL A 185 11.69 -5.56 -10.88
CA VAL A 185 12.08 -5.80 -12.28
C VAL A 185 12.40 -4.50 -13.00
N THR A 186 11.53 -3.48 -12.86
CA THR A 186 11.77 -2.15 -13.44
C THR A 186 12.97 -1.46 -12.78
N GLY A 187 13.17 -1.65 -11.47
CA GLY A 187 14.35 -1.19 -10.74
C GLY A 187 15.63 -1.79 -11.30
N SER A 188 15.68 -3.11 -11.47
CA SER A 188 16.85 -3.80 -12.04
C SER A 188 17.20 -3.33 -13.45
N ALA A 189 16.19 -3.05 -14.28
CA ALA A 189 16.41 -2.50 -15.61
C ALA A 189 17.09 -1.12 -15.60
N LEU A 190 16.96 -0.35 -14.52
CA LEU A 190 17.69 0.90 -14.31
C LEU A 190 19.04 0.68 -13.63
N ILE A 191 19.08 -0.19 -12.62
CA ILE A 191 20.26 -0.42 -11.78
C ILE A 191 21.42 -1.01 -12.60
N VAL A 192 21.14 -1.98 -13.47
CA VAL A 192 22.18 -2.67 -14.26
C VAL A 192 22.95 -1.71 -15.18
N PRO A 193 22.31 -0.87 -16.00
CA PRO A 193 23.02 0.05 -16.89
C PRO A 193 23.46 1.38 -16.24
N PHE A 194 22.70 1.90 -15.27
CA PHE A 194 22.89 3.28 -14.76
C PHE A 194 23.26 3.35 -13.27
N GLY A 195 23.33 2.22 -12.57
CA GLY A 195 23.60 2.15 -11.15
C GLY A 195 22.41 2.51 -10.26
N TRP A 196 22.59 2.37 -8.94
CA TRP A 196 21.51 2.48 -7.97
C TRP A 196 20.90 3.88 -7.86
N ARG A 197 21.67 4.93 -8.15
CA ARG A 197 21.21 6.33 -8.11
C ARG A 197 20.09 6.59 -9.14
N ALA A 198 20.06 5.85 -10.25
CA ALA A 198 19.03 5.99 -11.28
C ALA A 198 17.61 5.66 -10.78
N VAL A 199 17.48 4.77 -9.79
CA VAL A 199 16.19 4.46 -9.16
C VAL A 199 15.61 5.71 -8.49
N PHE A 200 16.44 6.45 -7.75
CA PHE A 200 16.02 7.67 -7.07
C PHE A 200 15.68 8.79 -8.05
N VAL A 201 16.41 8.90 -9.16
CA VAL A 201 16.07 9.84 -10.25
C VAL A 201 14.72 9.48 -10.88
N ALA A 202 14.47 8.20 -11.17
CA ALA A 202 13.22 7.76 -11.77
C ALA A 202 12.00 8.07 -10.90
N VAL A 203 12.06 7.78 -9.59
CA VAL A 203 10.96 8.10 -8.67
C VAL A 203 10.81 9.60 -8.42
N THR A 204 11.90 10.37 -8.53
CA THR A 204 11.85 11.84 -8.53
C THR A 204 11.05 12.35 -9.72
N ILE A 205 11.34 11.85 -10.93
CA ILE A 205 10.61 12.22 -12.15
C ILE A 205 9.13 11.85 -12.02
N ALA A 206 8.83 10.63 -11.55
CA ALA A 206 7.46 10.19 -11.33
C ALA A 206 6.71 11.10 -10.33
N ALA A 207 7.37 11.50 -9.24
CA ALA A 207 6.79 12.40 -8.24
C ALA A 207 6.58 13.83 -8.78
N VAL A 208 7.51 14.36 -9.59
CA VAL A 208 7.35 15.66 -10.27
C VAL A 208 6.18 15.62 -11.26
N LEU A 209 6.05 14.54 -12.03
CA LEU A 209 4.92 14.34 -12.93
C LEU A 209 3.61 14.26 -12.15
N ALA A 210 3.56 13.50 -11.05
CA ALA A 210 2.38 13.45 -10.18
C ALA A 210 2.03 14.84 -9.61
N PHE A 211 3.04 15.61 -9.15
CA PHE A 211 2.87 16.98 -8.66
C PHE A 211 2.26 17.89 -9.73
N ALA A 212 2.80 17.87 -10.94
CA ALA A 212 2.29 18.64 -12.08
C ALA A 212 0.85 18.24 -12.44
N LEU A 213 0.55 16.94 -12.46
CA LEU A 213 -0.81 16.46 -12.72
C LEU A 213 -1.81 16.94 -11.66
N ILE A 214 -1.42 16.96 -10.38
CA ILE A 214 -2.29 17.44 -9.29
C ILE A 214 -2.50 18.95 -9.39
N LEU A 215 -1.47 19.72 -9.77
CA LEU A 215 -1.61 21.16 -10.01
C LEU A 215 -2.65 21.47 -11.07
N VAL A 216 -2.62 20.74 -12.20
CA VAL A 216 -3.43 21.04 -13.38
C VAL A 216 -4.82 20.42 -13.30
N PHE A 217 -4.92 19.18 -12.82
CA PHE A 217 -6.13 18.36 -13.01
C PHE A 217 -6.93 18.08 -11.75
N LEU A 218 -6.35 18.28 -10.56
CA LEU A 218 -7.04 17.99 -9.30
C LEU A 218 -7.52 19.29 -8.61
N PRO A 219 -8.84 19.53 -8.56
CA PRO A 219 -9.40 20.64 -7.77
C PRO A 219 -9.26 20.36 -6.27
N GLU A 220 -9.38 21.40 -5.43
CA GLU A 220 -9.52 21.20 -3.98
C GLU A 220 -10.86 20.55 -3.70
N THR A 221 -10.84 19.36 -3.09
CA THR A 221 -12.05 18.55 -2.87
C THR A 221 -12.66 18.80 -1.50
N ARG A 222 -11.90 19.35 -0.55
CA ARG A 222 -12.37 19.68 0.79
C ARG A 222 -12.54 21.19 0.94
N LEU A 223 -13.74 21.66 0.58
CA LEU A 223 -14.13 23.06 0.63
C LEU A 223 -14.15 23.61 2.06
N HIS A 224 -13.99 24.93 2.21
CA HIS A 224 -13.82 25.58 3.51
C HIS A 224 -14.95 25.27 4.51
N HIS A 225 -16.20 25.23 4.03
CA HIS A 225 -17.38 24.92 4.86
C HIS A 225 -17.49 23.45 5.28
N GLN A 226 -16.72 22.55 4.67
CA GLN A 226 -16.69 21.12 5.02
C GLN A 226 -15.51 20.79 5.92
N ARG A 227 -14.56 21.72 6.11
CA ARG A 227 -13.38 21.50 6.96
C ARG A 227 -13.85 21.26 8.39
N LEU A 228 -13.34 20.19 8.98
CA LEU A 228 -13.64 19.91 10.38
C LEU A 228 -12.93 20.95 11.23
N GLU A 229 -13.60 21.42 12.28
CA GLU A 229 -12.90 22.13 13.35
C GLU A 229 -11.85 21.19 13.94
N ALA A 230 -10.62 21.69 14.08
CA ALA A 230 -9.49 20.90 14.54
C ALA A 230 -9.68 20.48 15.99
N ASN A 231 -10.39 19.37 16.23
CA ASN A 231 -10.55 18.81 17.55
C ASN A 231 -9.47 17.75 17.80
N VAL A 232 -8.22 18.22 17.93
CA VAL A 232 -7.06 17.37 18.27
C VAL A 232 -7.34 16.53 19.51
N ARG A 233 -8.09 17.08 20.48
CA ARG A 233 -8.50 16.37 21.68
C ARG A 233 -9.39 15.16 21.39
N SER A 234 -10.33 15.27 20.45
CA SER A 234 -11.17 14.16 20.01
C SER A 234 -10.35 13.08 19.30
N VAL A 235 -9.39 13.46 18.45
CA VAL A 235 -8.48 12.51 17.78
C VAL A 235 -7.62 11.77 18.80
N LEU A 236 -6.99 12.49 19.74
CA LEU A 236 -6.18 11.89 20.80
C LEU A 236 -6.99 10.98 21.73
N ARG A 237 -8.23 11.36 22.05
CA ARG A 237 -9.17 10.48 22.79
C ARG A 237 -9.52 9.24 21.99
N GLY A 238 -9.72 9.36 20.68
CA GLY A 238 -9.93 8.23 19.77
C GLY A 238 -8.75 7.26 19.80
N PHE A 239 -7.52 7.77 19.70
CA PHE A 239 -6.32 6.94 19.85
C PHE A 239 -6.23 6.28 21.23
N GLY A 240 -6.49 7.01 22.31
CA GLY A 240 -6.48 6.45 23.66
C GLY A 240 -7.51 5.33 23.85
N HIS A 241 -8.71 5.49 23.28
CA HIS A 241 -9.76 4.47 23.32
C HIS A 241 -9.35 3.20 22.56
N LEU A 242 -8.81 3.35 21.34
CA LEU A 242 -8.36 2.23 20.52
C LEU A 242 -7.15 1.50 21.13
N LEU A 243 -6.20 2.23 21.71
CA LEU A 243 -5.05 1.64 22.41
C LEU A 243 -5.45 0.93 23.71
N ALA A 244 -6.62 1.24 24.27
CA ALA A 244 -7.16 0.56 25.43
C ALA A 244 -8.03 -0.67 25.04
N ASP A 245 -8.42 -0.82 23.77
CA ASP A 245 -9.19 -1.95 23.28
C ASP A 245 -8.27 -3.14 22.95
N PRO A 246 -8.30 -4.24 23.73
CA PRO A 246 -7.46 -5.41 23.50
C PRO A 246 -7.80 -6.12 22.18
N ARG A 247 -9.05 -6.04 21.71
CA ARG A 247 -9.46 -6.67 20.47
C ARG A 247 -8.92 -5.92 19.26
N PHE A 248 -9.04 -4.60 19.26
CA PHE A 248 -8.37 -3.73 18.27
C PHE A 248 -6.87 -3.99 18.20
N LEU A 249 -6.19 -4.02 19.35
CA LEU A 249 -4.75 -4.28 19.41
C LEU A 249 -4.42 -5.70 18.94
N GLY A 250 -5.18 -6.71 19.37
CA GLY A 250 -5.00 -8.09 18.94
C GLY A 250 -5.06 -8.23 17.41
N LEU A 251 -6.13 -7.72 16.81
CA LEU A 251 -6.32 -7.73 15.35
C LEU A 251 -5.23 -6.95 14.61
N THR A 252 -4.87 -5.77 15.12
CA THR A 252 -3.83 -4.92 14.55
C THR A 252 -2.46 -5.61 14.58
N PHE A 253 -2.09 -6.25 15.69
CA PHE A 253 -0.80 -6.92 15.82
C PHE A 253 -0.74 -8.28 15.13
N ILE A 254 -1.86 -8.98 14.89
CA ILE A 254 -1.86 -10.14 13.98
C ILE A 254 -1.40 -9.69 12.59
N GLY A 255 -2.02 -8.63 12.04
CA GLY A 255 -1.59 -8.04 10.78
C GLY A 255 -0.18 -7.43 10.85
N GLY A 256 0.17 -6.83 11.99
CA GLY A 256 1.45 -6.16 12.24
C GLY A 256 2.64 -7.10 12.24
N PHE A 257 2.59 -8.21 12.98
CA PHE A 257 3.64 -9.24 12.92
C PHE A 257 3.71 -9.91 11.54
N GLY A 258 2.56 -10.07 10.89
CA GLY A 258 2.51 -10.50 9.50
C GLY A 258 3.25 -9.55 8.55
N MET A 259 2.98 -8.26 8.63
CA MET A 259 3.65 -7.24 7.81
C MET A 259 5.14 -7.12 8.17
N ALA A 260 5.46 -7.26 9.46
CA ALA A 260 6.82 -7.19 9.97
C ALA A 260 7.71 -8.32 9.44
N SER A 261 7.18 -9.54 9.30
CA SER A 261 7.91 -10.66 8.71
C SER A 261 8.22 -10.41 7.23
N PHE A 262 7.26 -9.85 6.49
CA PHE A 262 7.46 -9.46 5.10
C PHE A 262 8.53 -8.37 4.99
N PHE A 263 8.52 -7.38 5.89
CA PHE A 263 9.56 -6.34 5.95
C PHE A 263 10.96 -6.87 6.30
N ALA A 264 11.07 -7.86 7.20
CA ALA A 264 12.33 -8.55 7.46
C ALA A 264 12.87 -9.23 6.19
N PHE A 265 11.98 -9.86 5.42
CA PHE A 265 12.30 -10.41 4.10
C PHE A 265 12.72 -9.33 3.11
N LEU A 266 12.02 -8.20 3.01
CA LEU A 266 12.41 -7.08 2.13
C LEU A 266 13.83 -6.59 2.43
N ALA A 267 14.16 -6.42 3.72
CA ALA A 267 15.44 -5.90 4.15
C ALA A 267 16.61 -6.89 3.96
N SER A 268 16.35 -8.19 3.99
CA SER A 268 17.41 -9.22 3.98
C SER A 268 17.53 -9.98 2.66
N SER A 269 16.42 -10.08 1.90
CA SER A 269 16.33 -10.93 0.71
C SER A 269 17.36 -10.60 -0.36
N SER A 270 17.65 -9.32 -0.60
CA SER A 270 18.63 -8.90 -1.61
C SER A 270 20.04 -9.35 -1.22
N PHE A 271 20.46 -9.14 0.03
CA PHE A 271 21.76 -9.60 0.52
C PHE A 271 21.88 -11.13 0.50
N ILE A 272 20.80 -11.86 0.79
CA ILE A 272 20.81 -13.32 0.75
C ILE A 272 20.83 -13.83 -0.70
N TYR A 273 19.95 -13.32 -1.57
CA TYR A 273 19.83 -13.85 -2.93
C TYR A 273 21.03 -13.46 -3.78
N ILE A 274 21.47 -12.19 -3.71
CA ILE A 274 22.60 -11.68 -4.49
C ILE A 274 23.93 -12.00 -3.80
N GLY A 275 24.04 -11.74 -2.50
CA GLY A 275 25.29 -11.89 -1.75
C GLY A 275 25.63 -13.34 -1.42
N HIS A 276 24.70 -14.09 -0.85
CA HIS A 276 24.94 -15.49 -0.44
C HIS A 276 24.75 -16.48 -1.60
N TYR A 277 23.63 -16.39 -2.35
CA TYR A 277 23.35 -17.30 -3.47
C TYR A 277 23.92 -16.85 -4.82
N GLY A 278 24.55 -15.68 -4.90
CA GLY A 278 25.25 -15.22 -6.12
C GLY A 278 24.35 -14.80 -7.28
N LEU A 279 23.08 -14.44 -7.02
CA LEU A 279 22.16 -13.99 -8.09
C LEU A 279 22.54 -12.60 -8.61
N THR A 280 22.25 -12.37 -9.89
CA THR A 280 22.21 -11.01 -10.45
C THR A 280 21.00 -10.22 -9.92
N PRO A 281 21.01 -8.86 -9.96
CA PRO A 281 19.85 -8.04 -9.58
C PRO A 281 18.55 -8.42 -10.31
N THR A 282 18.67 -8.77 -11.59
CA THR A 282 17.53 -9.21 -12.41
C THR A 282 16.97 -10.56 -11.94
N GLN A 283 17.84 -11.54 -11.63
CA GLN A 283 17.39 -12.82 -11.07
C GLN A 283 16.78 -12.66 -9.68
N TYR A 284 17.35 -11.79 -8.82
CA TYR A 284 16.76 -11.42 -7.55
C TYR A 284 15.34 -10.89 -7.73
N SER A 285 15.14 -9.99 -8.70
CA SER A 285 13.84 -9.40 -8.98
C SER A 285 12.80 -10.47 -9.33
N PHE A 286 13.13 -11.42 -10.20
CA PHE A 286 12.21 -12.53 -10.50
C PHE A 286 11.92 -13.40 -9.26
N GLY A 287 12.94 -13.74 -8.46
CA GLY A 287 12.76 -14.52 -7.23
C GLY A 287 11.89 -13.79 -6.18
N PHE A 288 12.07 -12.49 -6.03
CA PHE A 288 11.24 -11.65 -5.18
C PHE A 288 9.80 -11.57 -5.72
N SER A 289 9.63 -11.35 -7.02
CA SER A 289 8.31 -11.27 -7.67
C SER A 289 7.51 -12.56 -7.53
N ILE A 290 8.14 -13.74 -7.51
CA ILE A 290 7.46 -15.01 -7.22
C ILE A 290 6.83 -14.97 -5.83
N ASN A 291 7.61 -14.61 -4.80
CA ASN A 291 7.12 -14.50 -3.42
C ASN A 291 6.01 -13.45 -3.27
N ALA A 292 6.20 -12.28 -3.90
CA ALA A 292 5.18 -11.24 -3.95
C ALA A 292 3.90 -11.72 -4.65
N PHE A 293 4.02 -12.49 -5.73
CA PHE A 293 2.86 -13.06 -6.42
C PHE A 293 2.06 -14.01 -5.53
N GLY A 294 2.72 -14.83 -4.71
CA GLY A 294 2.04 -15.68 -3.73
C GLY A 294 1.20 -14.87 -2.76
N PHE A 295 1.82 -13.87 -2.12
CA PHE A 295 1.15 -12.95 -1.18
C PHE A 295 -0.04 -12.22 -1.82
N ILE A 296 0.19 -11.58 -2.96
CA ILE A 296 -0.81 -10.74 -3.61
C ILE A 296 -1.92 -11.59 -4.23
N GLY A 297 -1.54 -12.67 -4.93
CA GLY A 297 -2.49 -13.58 -5.56
C GLY A 297 -3.47 -14.18 -4.56
N ALA A 298 -2.98 -14.63 -3.41
CA ALA A 298 -3.82 -15.13 -2.34
C ALA A 298 -4.73 -14.06 -1.73
N SER A 299 -4.23 -12.83 -1.56
CA SER A 299 -5.02 -11.72 -0.98
C SER A 299 -6.30 -11.40 -1.76
N GLN A 300 -6.31 -11.64 -3.08
CA GLN A 300 -7.50 -11.44 -3.92
C GLN A 300 -8.65 -12.37 -3.54
N PHE A 301 -8.36 -13.52 -2.91
CA PHE A 301 -9.35 -14.50 -2.50
C PHE A 301 -9.87 -14.26 -1.07
N ALA A 302 -9.26 -13.35 -0.31
CA ALA A 302 -9.58 -13.11 1.10
C ALA A 302 -11.08 -12.82 1.34
N ALA A 303 -11.69 -11.92 0.57
CA ALA A 303 -13.11 -11.59 0.70
C ALA A 303 -14.03 -12.76 0.31
N THR A 304 -13.67 -13.55 -0.70
CA THR A 304 -14.47 -14.70 -1.14
C THR A 304 -14.43 -15.84 -0.14
N LEU A 305 -13.24 -16.16 0.39
CA LEU A 305 -13.09 -17.13 1.47
C LEU A 305 -13.75 -16.63 2.76
N GLY A 306 -13.64 -15.33 3.05
CA GLY A 306 -14.29 -14.68 4.18
C GLY A 306 -15.80 -14.83 4.17
N ARG A 307 -16.45 -14.61 3.03
CA ARG A 307 -17.90 -14.85 2.87
C ARG A 307 -18.28 -16.32 3.04
N ARG A 308 -17.48 -17.24 2.48
CA ARG A 308 -17.81 -18.67 2.50
C ARG A 308 -17.55 -19.35 3.85
N PHE A 309 -16.50 -18.96 4.55
CA PHE A 309 -16.01 -19.66 5.75
C PHE A 309 -16.01 -18.79 7.02
N GLY A 310 -16.25 -17.48 6.90
CA GLY A 310 -16.17 -16.50 7.98
C GLY A 310 -14.76 -15.91 8.13
N LEU A 311 -14.68 -14.58 8.29
CA LEU A 311 -13.41 -13.83 8.35
C LEU A 311 -12.47 -14.35 9.47
N SER A 312 -12.99 -14.56 10.68
CA SER A 312 -12.20 -15.05 11.82
C SER A 312 -11.59 -16.44 11.57
N ARG A 313 -12.35 -17.35 10.95
CA ARG A 313 -11.87 -18.70 10.61
C ARG A 313 -10.79 -18.66 9.53
N VAL A 314 -10.95 -17.78 8.54
CA VAL A 314 -9.95 -17.57 7.49
C VAL A 314 -8.64 -17.09 8.10
N VAL A 315 -8.67 -16.07 8.97
CA VAL A 315 -7.45 -15.56 9.64
C VAL A 315 -6.77 -16.66 10.44
N MET A 316 -7.50 -17.38 11.29
CA MET A 316 -6.91 -18.44 12.12
C MET A 316 -6.29 -19.56 11.30
N THR A 317 -6.99 -20.03 10.27
CA THR A 317 -6.51 -21.12 9.40
C THR A 317 -5.30 -20.67 8.60
N ALA A 318 -5.36 -19.47 8.01
CA ALA A 318 -4.25 -18.92 7.24
C ALA A 318 -3.03 -18.66 8.14
N ALA A 319 -3.20 -18.10 9.34
CA ALA A 319 -2.10 -17.89 10.29
C ALA A 319 -1.44 -19.21 10.71
N ALA A 320 -2.22 -20.29 10.89
CA ALA A 320 -1.68 -21.60 11.21
C ALA A 320 -0.84 -22.18 10.06
N ILE A 321 -1.33 -22.10 8.82
CA ILE A 321 -0.60 -22.61 7.65
C ILE A 321 0.63 -21.75 7.35
N TYR A 322 0.50 -20.43 7.45
CA TYR A 322 1.63 -19.49 7.38
C TYR A 322 2.75 -19.87 8.36
N THR A 323 2.38 -20.13 9.62
CA THR A 323 3.31 -20.55 10.68
C THR A 323 3.92 -21.92 10.40
N PHE A 324 3.14 -22.88 9.91
CA PHE A 324 3.63 -24.20 9.53
C PHE A 324 4.74 -24.10 8.48
N PHE A 325 4.53 -23.36 7.38
CA PHE A 325 5.54 -23.21 6.34
C PHE A 325 6.75 -22.40 6.80
N ALA A 326 6.56 -21.39 7.66
CA ALA A 326 7.67 -20.63 8.23
C ALA A 326 8.55 -21.49 9.17
N LEU A 327 7.94 -22.33 10.01
CA LEU A 327 8.65 -23.27 10.87
C LEU A 327 9.29 -24.42 10.08
N LEU A 328 8.63 -24.89 9.03
CA LEU A 328 9.20 -25.89 8.12
C LEU A 328 10.46 -25.33 7.45
N LEU A 329 10.41 -24.10 6.96
CA LEU A 329 11.56 -23.42 6.39
C LEU A 329 12.68 -23.27 7.42
N LEU A 330 12.37 -22.85 8.65
CA LEU A 330 13.34 -22.77 9.73
C LEU A 330 13.98 -24.12 10.04
N GLY A 331 13.19 -25.19 10.15
CA GLY A 331 13.68 -26.54 10.42
C GLY A 331 14.59 -27.05 9.31
N VAL A 332 14.24 -26.81 8.05
CA VAL A 332 15.04 -27.20 6.87
C VAL A 332 16.36 -26.41 6.82
N THR A 333 16.34 -25.10 7.09
CA THR A 333 17.56 -24.29 7.16
C THR A 333 18.46 -24.71 8.33
N LEU A 334 17.89 -25.01 9.51
CA LEU A 334 18.63 -25.53 10.67
C LEU A 334 19.23 -26.93 10.42
N ALA A 335 18.59 -27.73 9.57
CA ALA A 335 19.13 -29.01 9.12
C ALA A 335 20.29 -28.88 8.11
N GLY A 336 20.70 -27.64 7.78
CA GLY A 336 21.82 -27.37 6.88
C GLY A 336 21.47 -27.40 5.39
N VAL A 337 20.18 -27.44 5.04
CA VAL A 337 19.76 -27.38 3.63
C VAL A 337 19.87 -25.94 3.13
N ASP A 338 20.91 -25.68 2.34
CA ASP A 338 21.16 -24.38 1.73
C ASP A 338 20.75 -24.36 0.25
N SER A 339 19.44 -24.28 -0.01
CA SER A 339 18.89 -24.30 -1.37
C SER A 339 17.96 -23.12 -1.61
N LEU A 340 18.34 -22.27 -2.58
CA LEU A 340 17.54 -21.12 -3.01
C LEU A 340 16.13 -21.53 -3.47
N ALA A 341 16.01 -22.65 -4.18
CA ALA A 341 14.71 -23.13 -4.68
C ALA A 341 13.77 -23.49 -3.52
N VAL A 342 14.30 -24.16 -2.49
CA VAL A 342 13.55 -24.50 -1.27
C VAL A 342 13.17 -23.24 -0.51
N LEU A 343 14.10 -22.29 -0.37
CA LEU A 343 13.85 -21.00 0.28
C LEU A 343 12.71 -20.23 -0.41
N ILE A 344 12.77 -20.06 -1.73
CA ILE A 344 11.72 -19.38 -2.51
C ILE A 344 10.39 -20.14 -2.42
N ALA A 345 10.39 -21.47 -2.57
CA ALA A 345 9.16 -22.25 -2.56
C ALA A 345 8.44 -22.19 -1.19
N LEU A 346 9.17 -22.30 -0.09
CA LEU A 346 8.56 -22.24 1.25
C LEU A 346 8.16 -20.82 1.65
N LEU A 347 8.95 -19.80 1.27
CA LEU A 347 8.54 -18.41 1.43
C LEU A 347 7.30 -18.08 0.60
N PHE A 348 7.19 -18.60 -0.62
CA PHE A 348 6.01 -18.43 -1.46
C PHE A 348 4.77 -18.99 -0.78
N MET A 349 4.84 -20.23 -0.27
CA MET A 349 3.73 -20.85 0.44
C MET A 349 3.39 -20.07 1.71
N SER A 350 4.39 -19.72 2.50
CA SER A 350 4.23 -18.94 3.73
C SER A 350 3.54 -17.60 3.45
N PHE A 351 4.06 -16.82 2.50
CA PHE A 351 3.54 -15.50 2.17
C PHE A 351 2.19 -15.54 1.45
N ALA A 352 1.85 -16.61 0.72
CA ALA A 352 0.51 -16.78 0.19
C ALA A 352 -0.55 -16.79 1.30
N PHE A 353 -0.33 -17.56 2.38
CA PHE A 353 -1.26 -17.56 3.51
C PHE A 353 -1.20 -16.25 4.31
N LEU A 354 -0.04 -15.63 4.42
CA LEU A 354 0.06 -14.27 4.98
C LEU A 354 -0.80 -13.26 4.20
N GLY A 355 -0.87 -13.40 2.87
CA GLY A 355 -1.72 -12.61 1.99
C GLY A 355 -3.22 -12.73 2.29
N LEU A 356 -3.66 -13.80 2.93
CA LEU A 356 -5.03 -13.94 3.44
C LEU A 356 -5.21 -13.31 4.82
N VAL A 357 -4.17 -13.29 5.65
CA VAL A 357 -4.21 -12.76 7.02
C VAL A 357 -4.38 -11.24 7.01
N ILE A 358 -3.47 -10.52 6.35
CA ILE A 358 -3.37 -9.04 6.45
C ILE A 358 -4.65 -8.29 6.00
N PRO A 359 -5.22 -8.51 4.80
CA PRO A 359 -6.43 -7.79 4.40
C PRO A 359 -7.63 -8.17 5.27
N THR A 360 -7.72 -9.43 5.71
CA THR A 360 -8.85 -9.92 6.51
C THR A 360 -8.83 -9.35 7.93
N THR A 361 -7.65 -9.29 8.57
CA THR A 361 -7.52 -8.65 9.89
C THR A 361 -7.79 -7.16 9.83
N MET A 362 -7.42 -6.49 8.74
CA MET A 362 -7.74 -5.07 8.56
C MET A 362 -9.26 -4.84 8.47
N VAL A 363 -10.01 -5.71 7.79
CA VAL A 363 -11.48 -5.63 7.76
C VAL A 363 -12.05 -5.83 9.16
N LEU A 364 -11.67 -6.91 9.85
CA LEU A 364 -12.12 -7.20 11.22
C LEU A 364 -11.82 -6.05 12.20
N THR A 365 -10.67 -5.39 12.04
CA THR A 365 -10.27 -4.25 12.90
C THR A 365 -11.22 -3.07 12.74
N LEU A 366 -11.75 -2.85 11.54
CA LEU A 366 -12.57 -1.69 11.20
C LEU A 366 -14.07 -1.89 11.44
N GLU A 367 -14.56 -3.13 11.39
CA GLU A 367 -16.00 -3.46 11.55
C GLU A 367 -16.59 -2.93 12.87
N GLU A 368 -15.85 -2.99 13.97
CA GLU A 368 -16.33 -2.59 15.30
C GLU A 368 -16.23 -1.07 15.57
N HIS A 369 -15.60 -0.31 14.66
CA HIS A 369 -15.16 1.07 14.92
C HIS A 369 -15.83 2.12 14.04
N GLY A 370 -16.98 1.81 13.42
CA GLY A 370 -17.68 2.61 12.40
C GLY A 370 -17.49 4.14 12.46
N PRO A 371 -17.97 4.85 13.51
CA PRO A 371 -17.87 6.32 13.60
C PRO A 371 -16.43 6.86 13.60
N ILE A 372 -15.46 6.07 14.04
CA ILE A 372 -14.04 6.43 14.15
C ILE A 372 -13.14 5.58 13.24
N ALA A 373 -13.69 4.92 12.21
CA ALA A 373 -12.97 3.98 11.35
C ALA A 373 -11.75 4.60 10.65
N GLY A 374 -11.77 5.91 10.35
CA GLY A 374 -10.62 6.63 9.80
C GLY A 374 -9.45 6.72 10.79
N ILE A 375 -9.75 7.01 12.06
CA ILE A 375 -8.78 7.02 13.17
C ILE A 375 -8.23 5.60 13.37
N ALA A 376 -9.12 4.61 13.42
CA ALA A 376 -8.77 3.20 13.56
C ALA A 376 -7.82 2.72 12.44
N SER A 377 -8.13 3.01 11.17
CA SER A 377 -7.30 2.62 10.03
C SER A 377 -5.92 3.28 10.07
N SER A 378 -5.84 4.57 10.40
CA SER A 378 -4.57 5.29 10.51
C SER A 378 -3.69 4.77 11.65
N LEU A 379 -4.30 4.49 12.82
CA LEU A 379 -3.59 3.94 13.97
C LEU A 379 -3.12 2.52 13.71
N ALA A 380 -3.99 1.66 13.17
CA ALA A 380 -3.64 0.29 12.82
C ALA A 380 -2.49 0.25 11.81
N GLY A 381 -2.57 1.04 10.73
CA GLY A 381 -1.49 1.14 9.74
C GLY A 381 -0.17 1.62 10.35
N THR A 382 -0.23 2.61 11.24
CA THR A 382 0.96 3.13 11.93
C THR A 382 1.60 2.08 12.82
N LEU A 383 0.81 1.39 13.65
CA LEU A 383 1.29 0.33 14.52
C LEU A 383 1.93 -0.82 13.72
N GLN A 384 1.35 -1.18 12.58
CA GLN A 384 1.92 -2.19 11.67
C GLN A 384 3.27 -1.74 11.08
N MET A 385 3.37 -0.49 10.61
CA MET A 385 4.61 0.05 10.06
C MET A 385 5.71 0.15 11.13
N VAL A 386 5.36 0.60 12.34
CA VAL A 386 6.29 0.71 13.47
C VAL A 386 6.76 -0.67 13.93
N ALA A 387 5.86 -1.64 14.03
CA ALA A 387 6.20 -3.02 14.34
C ALA A 387 7.17 -3.59 13.28
N GLY A 388 6.90 -3.34 11.99
CA GLY A 388 7.79 -3.77 10.91
C GLY A 388 9.16 -3.10 10.94
N GLY A 389 9.23 -1.80 11.22
CA GLY A 389 10.49 -1.08 11.43
C GLY A 389 11.28 -1.65 12.61
N ALA A 390 10.62 -1.90 13.74
CA ALA A 390 11.26 -2.49 14.92
C ALA A 390 11.82 -3.90 14.62
N VAL A 391 11.10 -4.72 13.86
CA VAL A 391 11.57 -6.05 13.44
C VAL A 391 12.74 -5.96 12.47
N ILE A 392 12.76 -5.00 11.52
CA ILE A 392 13.96 -4.76 10.68
C ILE A 392 15.17 -4.38 11.56
N ALA A 393 14.99 -3.49 12.53
CA ALA A 393 16.06 -3.10 13.44
C ALA A 393 16.60 -4.32 14.21
N LEU A 394 15.71 -5.14 14.76
CA LEU A 394 16.08 -6.38 15.43
C LEU A 394 16.80 -7.34 14.46
N ALA A 395 16.29 -7.51 13.25
CA ALA A 395 16.88 -8.37 12.23
C ALA A 395 18.31 -7.95 11.84
N SER A 396 18.55 -6.65 11.77
CA SER A 396 19.86 -6.10 11.42
C SER A 396 20.95 -6.43 12.45
N LEU A 397 20.59 -6.67 13.71
CA LEU A 397 21.54 -7.04 14.77
C LEU A 397 22.05 -8.48 14.65
N PHE A 398 21.26 -9.36 14.04
CA PHE A 398 21.57 -10.78 13.91
C PHE A 398 22.00 -11.17 12.49
N PHE A 399 22.10 -10.21 11.58
CA PHE A 399 22.44 -10.49 10.19
C PHE A 399 23.91 -10.90 10.06
N ASP A 400 24.15 -12.13 9.60
CA ASP A 400 25.46 -12.75 9.44
C ASP A 400 25.82 -13.05 7.97
N GLY A 401 24.97 -12.65 7.02
CA GLY A 401 25.11 -12.96 5.60
C GLY A 401 24.39 -14.23 5.16
N HIS A 402 23.95 -15.08 6.09
CA HIS A 402 23.25 -16.33 5.79
C HIS A 402 21.72 -16.17 5.89
N PRO A 403 20.95 -17.11 5.31
CA PRO A 403 19.48 -17.04 5.35
C PRO A 403 18.86 -17.28 6.74
N LEU A 404 19.59 -17.91 7.66
CA LEU A 404 19.05 -18.39 8.92
C LEU A 404 18.45 -17.28 9.81
N PRO A 405 19.11 -16.13 10.07
CA PRO A 405 18.52 -15.07 10.88
C PRO A 405 17.22 -14.51 10.30
N MET A 406 17.15 -14.32 8.98
CA MET A 406 15.94 -13.86 8.30
C MET A 406 14.79 -14.86 8.50
N VAL A 407 15.06 -16.15 8.26
CA VAL A 407 14.06 -17.22 8.40
C VAL A 407 13.58 -17.36 9.85
N ALA A 408 14.49 -17.27 10.82
CA ALA A 408 14.15 -17.35 12.24
C ALA A 408 13.21 -16.21 12.67
N ILE A 409 13.44 -14.99 12.17
CA ILE A 409 12.61 -13.83 12.47
C ILE A 409 11.22 -13.94 11.82
N ILE A 410 11.15 -14.43 10.58
CA ILE A 410 9.88 -14.70 9.90
C ILE A 410 9.07 -15.74 10.70
N ALA A 411 9.71 -16.83 11.13
CA ALA A 411 9.08 -17.87 11.94
C ALA A 411 8.61 -17.33 13.31
N ALA A 412 9.42 -16.51 13.99
CA ALA A 412 9.04 -15.88 15.25
C ALA A 412 7.81 -14.97 15.08
N CYS A 413 7.80 -14.13 14.05
CA CYS A 413 6.65 -13.28 13.73
C CYS A 413 5.40 -14.12 13.40
N ALA A 414 5.56 -15.25 12.69
CA ALA A 414 4.47 -16.16 12.39
C ALA A 414 3.86 -16.78 13.66
N CYS A 415 4.71 -17.27 14.56
CA CYS A 415 4.27 -17.76 15.87
C CYS A 415 3.53 -16.67 16.67
N CYS A 416 4.05 -15.45 16.73
CA CYS A 416 3.38 -14.33 17.40
C CYS A 416 2.00 -14.05 16.78
N ALA A 417 1.91 -13.98 15.45
CA ALA A 417 0.64 -13.76 14.75
C ALA A 417 -0.38 -14.88 15.00
N LEU A 418 0.06 -16.15 15.02
CA LEU A 418 -0.79 -17.30 15.34
C LEU A 418 -1.25 -17.26 16.81
N CYS A 419 -0.35 -17.01 17.76
CA CYS A 419 -0.69 -16.88 19.17
C CYS A 419 -1.74 -15.79 19.40
N LEU A 420 -1.55 -14.60 18.80
CA LEU A 420 -2.52 -13.51 18.89
C LEU A 420 -3.84 -13.86 18.22
N SER A 421 -3.81 -14.58 17.09
CA SER A 421 -5.02 -15.07 16.42
C SER A 421 -5.82 -16.02 17.32
N LEU A 422 -5.13 -16.93 18.02
CA LEU A 422 -5.76 -17.87 18.96
C LEU A 422 -6.32 -17.18 20.19
N VAL A 423 -5.67 -16.14 20.70
CA VAL A 423 -6.15 -15.38 21.87
C VAL A 423 -7.34 -14.50 21.50
N THR A 424 -7.28 -13.82 20.34
CA THR A 424 -8.25 -12.78 19.96
C THR A 424 -9.49 -13.36 19.28
N LEU A 425 -9.33 -14.35 18.39
CA LEU A 425 -10.39 -14.77 17.46
C LEU A 425 -11.01 -16.14 17.76
N ARG A 426 -10.45 -16.91 18.70
CA ARG A 426 -10.90 -18.30 18.94
C ARG A 426 -12.36 -18.42 19.35
N ARG A 427 -12.89 -17.45 20.10
CA ARG A 427 -14.31 -17.43 20.51
C ARG A 427 -15.23 -17.21 19.31
N ASP A 428 -14.87 -16.29 18.42
CA ASP A 428 -15.66 -15.96 17.23
C ASP A 428 -15.60 -17.05 16.17
N ALA A 429 -14.44 -17.69 15.99
CA ALA A 429 -14.26 -18.76 15.02
C ALA A 429 -15.05 -20.02 15.38
N LEU A 430 -15.26 -20.29 16.67
CA LEU A 430 -16.01 -21.44 17.16
C LEU A 430 -17.53 -21.18 17.23
N ALA A 431 -17.98 -19.93 17.06
CA ALA A 431 -19.40 -19.62 17.02
C ALA A 431 -20.07 -20.28 15.77
N PRO A 432 -21.26 -20.88 15.91
CA PRO A 432 -22.06 -21.33 14.78
C PRO A 432 -22.35 -20.13 13.86
N GLN A 433 -22.17 -20.29 12.56
CA GLN A 433 -22.58 -19.24 11.62
C GLN A 433 -24.11 -19.17 11.63
N PRO A 434 -24.72 -17.97 11.71
CA PRO A 434 -26.14 -17.84 11.44
C PRO A 434 -26.39 -18.39 10.02
N ALA A 435 -27.33 -19.32 9.90
CA ALA A 435 -27.77 -19.80 8.60
C ALA A 435 -28.37 -18.60 7.84
N GLU A 436 -27.74 -18.22 6.73
CA GLU A 436 -28.29 -17.25 5.77
C GLU A 436 -29.54 -17.79 5.08
#